data_AF-A0A7C2SCE0-F1
#
_entry.id   AF-A0A7C2SCE0-F1
#
_cell.length_a   1.000
_cell.length_b   1.000
_cell.length_c   1.000
_cell.angle_alpha   90.00
_cell.angle_beta   90.00
_cell.angle_gamma   90.00
#
_symmetry.space_group_name_H-M   'P 1'
#
loop_
_entity.id
_entity.type
_entity.pdbx_description
1 polymer ?
#
loop_
_entity_poly.entity_id
_entity_poly.type
_entity_poly.pdbx_seq_one_letter_code
_entity_poly.pdbx_strand_id
1 'polypeptide(L)'
;MSAARTPRRGRARTPTSTAAARTPRRGRVRTPTSATAGTTPRLPLEGLFLFTAADVARVAAGELTVTWRLWKRAHVKVGRAYPAAHGAVVIDDVRLVRARDVTDADARDVGLADARSLIDLARSHKRTRVSGDTLLHRVAFHYVPEPPPRRPPLSLPEIAKRLARLDAASRTGPWTLAALRLVEEHRGVVARVLAAEMELPRLEFKARIRKLKALGLTESLPVGYELSPLGQAYLDSLRA
;
A
#
# COMPACT_ATOMS: atom_id res chain seq x y z
N MET A 1 -53.71 8.18 -69.29
CA MET A 1 -52.90 7.04 -68.80
C MET A 1 -52.78 7.20 -67.28
N SER A 2 -53.72 6.61 -66.52
CA SER A 2 -53.52 5.43 -65.65
C SER A 2 -52.20 5.46 -64.86
N ALA A 3 -52.15 5.38 -63.53
CA ALA A 3 -53.15 4.94 -62.55
C ALA A 3 -52.88 5.44 -61.11
N ALA A 4 -53.98 5.44 -60.33
CA ALA A 4 -54.16 5.17 -58.89
C ALA A 4 -53.46 6.05 -57.83
N ARG A 5 -54.17 6.90 -57.07
CA ARG A 5 -55.11 6.68 -55.92
C ARG A 5 -54.40 6.36 -54.59
N THR A 6 -54.15 7.36 -53.71
CA THR A 6 -54.96 7.83 -52.52
C THR A 6 -54.66 7.10 -51.18
N PRO A 7 -55.03 7.63 -49.98
CA PRO A 7 -55.31 9.01 -49.55
C PRO A 7 -54.90 9.42 -48.09
N ARG A 8 -55.12 10.72 -47.78
CA ARG A 8 -55.72 11.31 -46.54
C ARG A 8 -54.87 11.36 -45.25
N ARG A 9 -54.48 12.56 -44.78
CA ARG A 9 -55.22 13.66 -44.07
C ARG A 9 -54.79 13.65 -42.59
N GLY A 10 -54.06 14.67 -42.12
CA GLY A 10 -54.62 15.89 -41.52
C GLY A 10 -54.09 15.94 -40.08
N ARG A 11 -53.76 17.03 -39.40
CA ARG A 11 -54.16 18.44 -39.38
C ARG A 11 -52.97 19.22 -38.79
N ALA A 12 -52.56 20.35 -39.37
CA ALA A 12 -52.93 21.72 -39.00
C ALA A 12 -52.54 22.15 -37.57
N ARG A 13 -51.56 23.08 -37.44
CA ARG A 13 -51.75 24.51 -37.12
C ARG A 13 -50.41 25.17 -36.67
N THR A 14 -49.91 26.08 -37.51
CA THR A 14 -49.45 27.48 -37.27
C THR A 14 -49.39 28.05 -35.84
N PRO A 15 -48.75 29.23 -35.59
CA PRO A 15 -47.63 29.92 -36.27
C PRO A 15 -46.68 30.69 -35.29
N THR A 16 -45.75 31.50 -35.84
CA THR A 16 -45.14 32.76 -35.28
C THR A 16 -44.50 32.69 -33.87
N SER A 17 -43.26 33.14 -33.61
CA SER A 17 -42.94 34.58 -33.56
C SER A 17 -41.59 34.75 -32.82
N THR A 18 -40.73 35.57 -33.41
CA THR A 18 -39.93 36.63 -32.78
C THR A 18 -38.89 36.31 -31.68
N ALA A 19 -37.69 36.74 -32.02
CA ALA A 19 -36.54 37.12 -31.20
C ALA A 19 -36.83 37.50 -29.73
N ALA A 20 -36.02 36.91 -28.84
CA ALA A 20 -35.65 37.53 -27.58
C ALA A 20 -34.17 37.20 -27.27
N ALA A 21 -33.46 38.24 -26.83
CA ALA A 21 -32.03 38.29 -26.53
C ALA A 21 -31.54 37.15 -25.61
N ARG A 22 -30.41 36.54 -25.98
CA ARG A 22 -29.67 35.60 -25.11
C ARG A 22 -28.54 36.34 -24.38
N THR A 23 -28.81 36.70 -23.14
CA THR A 23 -27.82 37.04 -22.11
C THR A 23 -26.82 35.88 -21.92
N PRO A 24 -25.52 36.12 -21.73
CA PRO A 24 -24.56 35.04 -21.49
C PRO A 24 -24.79 34.43 -20.10
N ARG A 25 -25.25 33.18 -20.07
CA ARG A 25 -25.30 32.35 -18.86
C ARG A 25 -23.86 32.11 -18.38
N ARG A 26 -23.53 32.63 -17.19
CA ARG A 26 -22.36 32.24 -16.40
C ARG A 26 -22.21 30.71 -16.42
N GLY A 27 -21.10 30.24 -16.98
CA GLY A 27 -20.72 28.84 -16.94
C GLY A 27 -20.60 28.39 -15.49
N ARG A 28 -21.47 27.47 -15.08
CA ARG A 28 -21.36 26.77 -13.81
C ARG A 28 -20.12 25.90 -13.89
N VAL A 29 -19.04 26.35 -13.24
CA VAL A 29 -17.84 25.55 -13.00
C VAL A 29 -18.30 24.25 -12.34
N ARG A 30 -18.21 23.14 -13.07
CA ARG A 30 -18.36 21.81 -12.49
C ARG A 30 -17.11 21.57 -11.65
N THR A 31 -17.23 21.78 -10.35
CA THR A 31 -16.30 21.21 -9.37
C THR A 31 -16.19 19.71 -9.63
N PRO A 32 -14.99 19.13 -9.77
CA PRO A 32 -14.85 17.69 -9.84
C PRO A 32 -15.28 17.10 -8.50
N THR A 33 -16.39 16.37 -8.53
CA THR A 33 -16.87 15.51 -7.45
C THR A 33 -15.73 14.61 -6.98
N SER A 34 -15.51 14.61 -5.67
CA SER A 34 -14.54 13.77 -4.96
C SER A 34 -14.55 12.35 -5.49
N ALA A 35 -13.48 11.96 -6.16
CA ALA A 35 -13.22 10.57 -6.47
C ALA A 35 -13.07 9.84 -5.13
N THR A 36 -13.96 8.88 -4.90
CA THR A 36 -13.89 7.91 -3.82
C THR A 36 -12.47 7.36 -3.78
N ALA A 37 -11.78 7.60 -2.66
CA ALA A 37 -10.44 7.07 -2.40
C ALA A 37 -10.53 5.54 -2.36
N GLY A 38 -10.39 4.92 -3.52
CA GLY A 38 -10.13 3.50 -3.64
C GLY A 38 -8.89 3.22 -2.80
N THR A 39 -9.05 2.41 -1.76
CA THR A 39 -7.94 1.88 -0.98
C THR A 39 -7.08 1.09 -1.95
N THR A 40 -6.08 1.75 -2.53
CA THR A 40 -5.08 1.07 -3.34
C THR A 40 -4.33 0.20 -2.36
N PRO A 41 -4.30 -1.13 -2.56
CA PRO A 41 -3.60 -2.01 -1.64
C PRO A 41 -2.16 -1.54 -1.51
N ARG A 42 -1.74 -1.24 -0.27
CA ARG A 42 -0.35 -0.90 0.06
C ARG A 42 0.49 -2.12 -0.29
N LEU A 43 1.09 -2.11 -1.48
CA LEU A 43 1.96 -3.19 -1.88
C LEU A 43 3.16 -3.18 -0.93
N PRO A 44 3.54 -4.33 -0.34
CA PRO A 44 4.83 -4.42 0.31
C PRO A 44 5.89 -4.06 -0.74
N LEU A 45 6.91 -3.32 -0.30
CA LEU A 45 8.05 -2.94 -1.13
C LEU A 45 8.77 -4.16 -1.76
N GLU A 46 8.48 -5.36 -1.26
CA GLU A 46 8.96 -6.66 -1.72
C GLU A 46 8.60 -6.98 -3.19
N GLY A 47 7.59 -6.36 -3.81
CA GLY A 47 7.17 -6.72 -5.17
C GLY A 47 7.77 -5.87 -6.30
N LEU A 48 7.68 -4.55 -6.17
CA LEU A 48 8.10 -3.60 -7.22
C LEU A 48 9.55 -3.18 -7.07
N PHE A 49 9.99 -3.03 -5.82
CA PHE A 49 11.34 -2.62 -5.50
C PHE A 49 12.17 -3.73 -4.87
N LEU A 50 11.64 -4.90 -4.49
CA LEU A 50 12.42 -5.97 -3.82
C LEU A 50 13.29 -5.43 -2.68
N PHE A 51 12.72 -4.62 -1.79
CA PHE A 51 13.42 -4.17 -0.59
C PHE A 51 13.29 -5.24 0.50
N THR A 52 14.41 -5.59 1.14
CA THR A 52 14.39 -6.36 2.39
C THR A 52 13.76 -5.52 3.49
N ALA A 53 13.38 -6.15 4.62
CA ALA A 53 12.86 -5.40 5.78
C ALA A 53 13.85 -4.31 6.26
N ALA A 54 15.15 -4.56 6.17
CA ALA A 54 16.20 -3.58 6.50
C ALA A 54 16.21 -2.42 5.49
N ASP A 55 16.10 -2.71 4.20
CA ASP A 55 16.02 -1.67 3.17
C ASP A 55 14.79 -0.78 3.34
N VAL A 56 13.64 -1.34 3.75
CA VAL A 56 12.43 -0.54 4.02
C VAL A 56 12.69 0.53 5.08
N ALA A 57 13.40 0.19 6.15
CA ALA A 57 13.74 1.15 7.21
C ALA A 57 14.69 2.24 6.68
N ARG A 58 15.72 1.86 5.92
CA ARG A 58 16.68 2.78 5.31
C ARG A 58 16.01 3.73 4.30
N VAL A 59 15.08 3.22 3.49
CA VAL A 59 14.28 4.03 2.55
C VAL A 59 13.41 5.02 3.33
N ALA A 60 12.73 4.57 4.38
CA ALA A 60 11.89 5.44 5.20
C ALA A 60 12.69 6.53 5.93
N ALA A 61 13.93 6.24 6.31
CA ALA A 61 14.88 7.18 6.90
C ALA A 61 15.56 8.11 5.87
N GLY A 62 15.39 7.86 4.56
CA GLY A 62 16.08 8.61 3.50
C GLY A 62 17.54 8.22 3.31
N GLU A 63 18.01 7.14 3.94
CA GLU A 63 19.38 6.62 3.84
C GLU A 63 19.61 5.78 2.58
N LEU A 64 18.54 5.25 1.99
CA LEU A 64 18.57 4.53 0.72
C LEU A 64 17.68 5.26 -0.28
N THR A 65 18.30 5.97 -1.23
CA THR A 65 17.62 6.80 -2.23
C THR A 65 17.81 6.30 -3.66
N VAL A 66 18.59 5.24 -3.84
CA VAL A 66 18.89 4.67 -5.15
C VAL A 66 18.71 3.15 -5.08
N THR A 67 18.25 2.56 -6.18
CA THR A 67 18.20 1.12 -6.32
C THR A 67 18.57 0.67 -7.72
N TRP A 68 19.18 -0.50 -7.81
CA TRP A 68 19.72 -1.06 -9.04
C TRP A 68 18.99 -2.34 -9.43
N ARG A 69 18.40 -2.39 -10.62
CA ARG A 69 17.50 -3.48 -11.01
C ARG A 69 17.83 -4.03 -12.39
N LEU A 70 17.89 -5.36 -12.49
CA LEU A 70 17.99 -6.08 -13.76
C LEU A 70 16.58 -6.34 -14.29
N TRP A 71 16.03 -5.37 -15.02
CA TRP A 71 14.73 -5.46 -15.67
C TRP A 71 14.86 -5.51 -17.19
N LYS A 72 13.90 -6.18 -17.85
CA LYS A 72 13.76 -6.11 -19.32
C LYS A 72 13.29 -4.73 -19.80
N ARG A 73 12.52 -4.03 -18.97
CA ARG A 73 12.01 -2.67 -19.20
C ARG A 73 11.80 -1.98 -17.85
N ALA A 74 11.84 -0.65 -17.82
CA ALA A 74 11.53 0.09 -16.60
C ALA A 74 10.11 -0.24 -16.10
N HIS A 75 9.98 -0.67 -14.85
CA HIS A 75 8.68 -0.92 -14.21
C HIS A 75 8.11 0.33 -13.52
N VAL A 76 8.92 1.38 -13.43
CA VAL A 76 8.58 2.63 -12.76
C VAL A 76 8.75 3.82 -13.70
N LYS A 77 8.08 4.94 -13.40
CA LYS A 77 8.14 6.17 -14.18
C LYS A 77 8.58 7.33 -13.29
N VAL A 78 9.45 8.19 -13.81
CA VAL A 78 9.85 9.44 -13.16
C VAL A 78 8.62 10.29 -12.84
N GLY A 79 8.61 10.90 -11.65
CA GLY A 79 7.52 11.72 -11.12
C GLY A 79 6.31 10.94 -10.61
N ARG A 80 6.29 9.60 -10.71
CA ARG A 80 5.21 8.79 -10.12
C ARG A 80 5.53 8.42 -8.68
N ALA A 81 4.51 8.52 -7.84
CA ALA A 81 4.50 7.99 -6.48
C ALA A 81 4.01 6.54 -6.47
N TYR A 82 4.73 5.67 -5.79
CA TYR A 82 4.40 4.27 -5.59
C TYR A 82 4.19 4.00 -4.10
N PRO A 83 3.03 3.45 -3.68
CA PRO A 83 2.76 3.18 -2.27
C PRO A 83 3.84 2.29 -1.63
N ALA A 84 4.31 2.71 -0.47
CA ALA A 84 5.40 2.06 0.27
C ALA A 84 5.14 2.19 1.78
N ALA A 85 4.70 1.09 2.42
CA ALA A 85 4.43 1.06 3.87
C ALA A 85 3.53 2.21 4.39
N HIS A 86 4.08 3.16 5.13
CA HIS A 86 3.41 4.34 5.69
C HIS A 86 3.73 5.61 4.87
N GLY A 87 3.73 5.48 3.56
CA GLY A 87 4.14 6.56 2.67
C GLY A 87 4.18 6.11 1.22
N ALA A 88 4.94 6.84 0.42
CA ALA A 88 5.17 6.53 -0.97
C ALA A 88 6.64 6.76 -1.34
N VAL A 89 7.13 5.95 -2.26
CA VAL A 89 8.40 6.19 -2.95
C VAL A 89 8.08 6.98 -4.22
N VAL A 90 8.63 8.18 -4.35
CA VAL A 90 8.51 9.02 -5.54
C VAL A 90 9.76 8.86 -6.37
N ILE A 91 9.61 8.53 -7.64
CA ILE A 91 10.75 8.30 -8.54
C ILE A 91 11.29 9.62 -9.07
N ASP A 92 12.58 9.85 -8.87
CA ASP A 92 13.29 11.05 -9.28
C ASP A 92 14.02 10.86 -10.61
N ASP A 93 14.64 9.70 -10.82
CA ASP A 93 15.39 9.37 -12.04
C ASP A 93 15.30 7.88 -12.37
N VAL A 94 15.28 7.55 -13.67
CA VAL A 94 15.40 6.18 -14.16
C VAL A 94 16.32 6.19 -15.38
N ARG A 95 17.47 5.53 -15.26
CA ARG A 95 18.42 5.43 -16.36
C ARG A 95 19.00 4.03 -16.51
N LEU A 96 19.45 3.72 -17.73
CA LEU A 96 20.15 2.49 -18.05
C LEU A 96 21.66 2.73 -17.95
N VAL A 97 22.34 1.86 -17.23
CA VAL A 97 23.79 1.88 -17.05
C VAL A 97 24.33 0.49 -17.37
N ARG A 98 25.38 0.39 -18.19
CA ARG A 98 26.01 -0.90 -18.45
C ARG A 98 26.72 -1.38 -17.19
N ALA A 99 26.70 -2.69 -16.94
CA ALA A 99 27.33 -3.27 -15.76
C ALA A 99 28.82 -2.90 -15.64
N ARG A 100 29.54 -2.77 -16.77
CA ARG A 100 30.94 -2.32 -16.80
C ARG A 100 31.15 -0.85 -16.43
N ASP A 101 30.11 -0.03 -16.54
CA ASP A 101 30.13 1.41 -16.24
C ASP A 101 29.68 1.68 -14.78
N VAL A 102 29.33 0.64 -14.02
CA VAL A 102 29.00 0.74 -12.59
C VAL A 102 30.27 0.99 -11.79
N THR A 103 30.24 1.98 -10.91
CA THR A 103 31.38 2.37 -10.08
C THR A 103 31.23 1.89 -8.64
N ASP A 104 32.33 1.90 -7.88
CA ASP A 104 32.28 1.64 -6.43
C ASP A 104 31.50 2.74 -5.68
N ALA A 105 31.43 3.95 -6.24
CA ALA A 105 30.59 5.01 -5.68
C ALA A 105 29.10 4.63 -5.76
N ASP A 106 28.66 4.08 -6.90
CA ASP A 106 27.29 3.58 -7.06
C ASP A 106 26.95 2.45 -6.09
N ALA A 107 27.94 1.63 -5.73
CA ALA A 107 27.79 0.58 -4.73
C ALA A 107 27.61 1.15 -3.32
N ARG A 108 28.39 2.16 -2.96
CA ARG A 108 28.29 2.83 -1.65
C ARG A 108 26.95 3.53 -1.46
N ASP A 109 26.38 4.12 -2.51
CA ASP A 109 25.03 4.72 -2.49
C ASP A 109 23.93 3.74 -2.03
N VAL A 110 24.14 2.43 -2.22
CA VAL A 110 23.21 1.39 -1.77
C VAL A 110 23.68 0.61 -0.54
N GLY A 111 24.82 0.99 0.04
CA GLY A 111 25.42 0.35 1.21
C GLY A 111 26.25 -0.90 0.91
N LEU A 112 26.81 -1.00 -0.31
CA LEU A 112 27.71 -2.08 -0.72
C LEU A 112 29.15 -1.57 -0.83
N ALA A 113 30.12 -2.48 -0.69
CA ALA A 113 31.54 -2.13 -0.67
C ALA A 113 32.08 -1.71 -2.04
N ASP A 114 31.67 -2.41 -3.11
CA ASP A 114 32.23 -2.28 -4.45
C ASP A 114 31.22 -2.58 -5.57
N ALA A 115 31.56 -2.16 -6.80
CA ALA A 115 30.74 -2.35 -8.00
C ALA A 115 30.42 -3.85 -8.24
N ARG A 116 31.36 -4.73 -7.91
CA ARG A 116 31.19 -6.19 -8.06
C ARG A 116 30.06 -6.70 -7.17
N SER A 117 30.00 -6.27 -5.92
CA SER A 117 28.94 -6.62 -4.96
C SER A 117 27.57 -6.14 -5.44
N LEU A 118 27.50 -4.96 -6.06
CA LEU A 118 26.27 -4.44 -6.66
C LEU A 118 25.81 -5.29 -7.85
N ILE A 119 26.75 -5.67 -8.73
CA ILE A 119 26.46 -6.54 -9.87
C ILE A 119 26.00 -7.93 -9.40
N ASP A 120 26.63 -8.49 -8.37
CA ASP A 120 26.27 -9.79 -7.79
C ASP A 120 24.88 -9.75 -7.14
N LEU A 121 24.55 -8.66 -6.43
CA LEU A 121 23.19 -8.42 -5.93
C LEU A 121 22.18 -8.36 -7.07
N ALA A 122 22.47 -7.60 -8.14
CA ALA A 122 21.59 -7.50 -9.30
C ALA A 122 21.40 -8.86 -10.01
N ARG A 123 22.44 -9.70 -10.03
CA ARG A 123 22.41 -11.07 -10.56
C ARG A 123 21.47 -11.99 -9.78
N SER A 124 21.51 -11.88 -8.44
CA SER A 124 20.72 -12.72 -7.54
C SER A 124 19.21 -12.65 -7.84
N HIS A 125 18.73 -11.50 -8.34
CA HIS A 125 17.32 -11.26 -8.63
C HIS A 125 16.74 -12.09 -9.78
N LYS A 126 17.56 -12.50 -10.76
CA LYS A 126 17.08 -13.18 -11.99
C LYS A 126 17.83 -14.48 -12.30
N ARG A 127 18.80 -14.90 -11.48
CA ARG A 127 19.71 -16.05 -11.73
C ARG A 127 20.24 -16.07 -13.18
N THR A 128 20.50 -14.90 -13.76
CA THR A 128 20.87 -14.71 -15.17
C THR A 128 22.33 -14.24 -15.24
N ARG A 129 23.08 -14.61 -16.28
CA ARG A 129 24.45 -14.12 -16.46
C ARG A 129 24.43 -12.61 -16.73
N VAL A 130 25.19 -11.86 -15.93
CA VAL A 130 25.43 -10.42 -16.13
C VAL A 130 26.81 -10.27 -16.73
N SER A 131 26.88 -9.82 -17.99
CA SER A 131 28.10 -9.42 -18.68
C SER A 131 28.33 -7.91 -18.56
N GLY A 132 29.51 -7.42 -18.94
CA GLY A 132 29.83 -5.98 -18.92
C GLY A 132 28.84 -5.10 -19.70
N ASP A 133 28.27 -5.61 -20.79
CA ASP A 133 27.30 -4.89 -21.63
C ASP A 133 25.85 -5.02 -21.14
N THR A 134 25.61 -5.79 -20.09
CA THR A 134 24.27 -5.94 -19.51
C THR A 134 23.80 -4.61 -18.95
N LEU A 135 22.62 -4.17 -19.36
CA LEU A 135 22.03 -2.91 -18.91
C LEU A 135 21.29 -3.11 -17.58
N LEU A 136 21.70 -2.35 -16.58
CA LEU A 136 21.05 -2.23 -15.28
C LEU A 136 20.23 -0.94 -15.24
N HIS A 137 19.06 -1.01 -14.62
CA HIS A 137 18.27 0.19 -14.33
C HIS A 137 18.74 0.77 -13.00
N ARG A 138 19.31 1.97 -13.03
CA ARG A 138 19.52 2.79 -11.84
C ARG A 138 18.27 3.64 -11.64
N VAL A 139 17.62 3.48 -10.50
CA VAL A 139 16.38 4.18 -10.14
C VAL A 139 16.68 5.02 -8.89
N ALA A 140 16.66 6.34 -9.04
CA ALA A 140 16.73 7.26 -7.91
C ALA A 140 15.32 7.64 -7.46
N PHE A 141 15.14 7.79 -6.15
CA PHE A 141 13.86 8.08 -5.53
C PHE A 141 14.04 8.71 -4.15
N HIS A 142 12.98 9.34 -3.67
CA HIS A 142 12.86 9.75 -2.28
C HIS A 142 11.58 9.18 -1.67
N TYR A 143 11.61 9.01 -0.35
CA TYR A 143 10.46 8.57 0.42
C TYR A 143 9.66 9.78 0.91
N VAL A 144 8.36 9.77 0.64
CA VAL A 144 7.39 10.73 1.17
C VAL A 144 6.59 10.01 2.26
N PRO A 145 6.78 10.35 3.54
CA PRO A 145 5.97 9.79 4.61
C PRO A 145 4.53 10.25 4.45
N GLU A 146 3.59 9.31 4.55
CA GLU A 146 2.17 9.62 4.62
C GLU A 146 1.66 9.14 5.98
N PRO A 147 1.12 10.03 6.83
CA PRO A 147 0.57 9.60 8.09
C PRO A 147 -0.48 8.52 7.81
N PRO A 148 -0.54 7.45 8.62
CA PRO A 148 -1.61 6.48 8.48
C PRO A 148 -2.94 7.25 8.52
N PRO A 149 -3.94 6.86 7.70
CA PRO A 149 -5.21 7.55 7.69
C PRO A 149 -5.73 7.62 9.13
N ARG A 150 -5.94 8.83 9.66
CA ARG A 150 -6.52 9.05 10.99
C ARG A 150 -7.94 8.52 10.96
N ARG A 151 -8.12 7.25 11.30
CA ARG A 151 -9.41 6.72 11.70
C ARG A 151 -9.63 7.18 13.15
N PRO A 152 -10.79 7.74 13.49
CA PRO A 152 -11.09 8.02 14.89
C PRO A 152 -10.94 6.70 15.68
N PRO A 153 -10.35 6.74 16.89
CA PRO A 153 -10.18 5.55 17.71
C PRO A 153 -11.54 4.89 17.92
N LEU A 154 -11.59 3.56 17.79
CA LEU A 154 -12.80 2.80 18.03
C LEU A 154 -13.18 2.94 19.51
N SER A 155 -14.47 3.12 19.80
CA SER A 155 -14.94 3.06 21.18
C SER A 155 -14.80 1.63 21.73
N LEU A 156 -14.64 1.47 23.04
CA LEU A 156 -14.53 0.16 23.69
C LEU A 156 -15.69 -0.79 23.35
N PRO A 157 -16.97 -0.34 23.30
CA PRO A 157 -18.07 -1.21 22.87
C PRO A 157 -17.96 -1.68 21.42
N GLU A 158 -17.47 -0.83 20.50
CA GLU A 158 -17.27 -1.22 19.10
C GLU A 158 -16.10 -2.20 18.97
N ILE A 159 -15.06 -2.06 19.79
CA ILE A 159 -13.98 -3.05 19.91
C ILE A 159 -14.54 -4.39 20.36
N ALA A 160 -15.28 -4.42 21.48
CA ALA A 160 -15.89 -5.64 21.99
C ALA A 160 -16.73 -6.35 20.92
N LYS A 161 -17.58 -5.60 20.20
CA LYS A 161 -18.39 -6.12 19.09
C LYS A 161 -17.56 -6.73 17.96
N ARG A 162 -16.44 -6.10 17.60
CA ARG A 162 -15.55 -6.59 16.54
C ARG A 162 -14.76 -7.82 16.98
N LEU A 163 -14.27 -7.83 18.21
CA LEU A 163 -13.58 -8.99 18.79
C LEU A 163 -14.52 -10.19 18.88
N ALA A 164 -15.76 -10.00 19.36
CA ALA A 164 -16.78 -11.04 19.38
C ALA A 164 -17.06 -11.62 17.99
N ARG A 165 -17.10 -10.78 16.94
CA ARG A 165 -17.23 -11.26 15.55
C ARG A 165 -16.02 -12.06 15.09
N LEU A 166 -14.80 -11.65 15.46
CA LEU A 166 -13.57 -12.39 15.13
C LEU A 166 -13.50 -13.74 15.82
N ASP A 167 -13.98 -13.80 17.07
CA ASP A 167 -14.06 -15.04 17.84
C ASP A 167 -15.14 -15.96 17.29
N ALA A 168 -16.33 -15.45 16.97
CA ALA A 168 -17.41 -16.23 16.37
C ALA A 168 -17.06 -16.79 14.97
N ALA A 169 -16.23 -16.07 14.21
CA ALA A 169 -15.75 -16.53 12.91
C ALA A 169 -14.60 -17.56 12.99
N SER A 170 -14.06 -17.82 14.18
CA SER A 170 -12.97 -18.75 14.38
C SER A 170 -13.48 -20.18 14.48
N ARG A 171 -12.87 -21.11 13.74
CA ARG A 171 -13.19 -22.55 13.82
C ARG A 171 -12.70 -23.22 15.10
N THR A 172 -11.71 -22.62 15.76
CA THR A 172 -11.07 -23.18 16.96
C THR A 172 -11.53 -22.47 18.23
N GLY A 173 -12.68 -21.80 18.18
CA GLY A 173 -13.22 -21.03 19.29
C GLY A 173 -12.60 -19.64 19.49
N PRO A 174 -13.00 -18.93 20.56
CA PRO A 174 -12.53 -17.59 20.89
C PRO A 174 -11.03 -17.54 21.12
N TRP A 175 -10.39 -16.49 20.61
CA TRP A 175 -8.94 -16.32 20.67
C TRP A 175 -8.49 -14.90 20.97
N THR A 176 -9.35 -13.90 20.76
CA THR A 176 -8.92 -12.50 20.78
C THR A 176 -8.42 -12.06 22.15
N LEU A 177 -9.17 -12.38 23.22
CA LEU A 177 -8.79 -12.04 24.60
C LEU A 177 -7.51 -12.76 25.04
N ALA A 178 -7.40 -14.05 24.72
CA ALA A 178 -6.20 -14.84 25.03
C ALA A 178 -4.96 -14.24 24.33
N ALA A 179 -5.08 -13.88 23.06
CA ALA A 179 -3.98 -13.25 22.33
C ALA A 179 -3.61 -11.86 22.87
N LEU A 180 -4.58 -11.03 23.28
CA LEU A 180 -4.31 -9.72 23.86
C LEU A 180 -3.58 -9.84 25.20
N ARG A 181 -4.03 -10.73 26.09
CA ARG A 181 -3.36 -11.02 27.38
C ARG A 181 -1.95 -11.56 27.18
N LEU A 182 -1.78 -12.47 26.23
CA LEU A 182 -0.46 -13.03 25.93
C LEU A 182 0.52 -11.95 25.43
N VAL A 183 0.05 -10.98 24.63
CA VAL A 183 0.87 -9.85 24.17
C VAL A 183 1.17 -8.86 25.30
N GLU A 184 0.23 -8.65 26.21
CA GLU A 184 0.44 -7.84 27.43
C GLU A 184 1.55 -8.43 28.32
N GLU A 185 1.48 -9.73 28.58
CA GLU A 185 2.41 -10.45 29.45
C GLU A 185 3.82 -10.58 28.85
N HIS A 186 3.91 -10.68 27.52
CA HIS A 186 5.16 -10.98 26.81
C HIS A 186 5.54 -9.89 25.80
N ARG A 187 5.70 -8.65 26.29
CA ARG A 187 6.16 -7.52 25.49
C ARG A 187 7.49 -7.83 24.79
N GLY A 188 7.55 -7.56 23.48
CA GLY A 188 8.79 -7.71 22.71
C GLY A 188 9.18 -9.15 22.37
N VAL A 189 8.34 -10.14 22.68
CA VAL A 189 8.63 -11.55 22.39
C VAL A 189 8.27 -11.92 20.95
N VAL A 190 9.15 -12.68 20.29
CA VAL A 190 8.98 -13.07 18.88
C VAL A 190 7.77 -13.99 18.66
N ALA A 191 7.13 -13.82 17.50
CA ALA A 191 5.95 -14.59 17.11
C ALA A 191 6.08 -16.11 17.20
N ARG A 192 7.30 -16.67 17.09
CA ARG A 192 7.52 -18.12 17.19
C ARG A 192 7.18 -18.63 18.59
N VAL A 193 7.55 -17.89 19.63
CA VAL A 193 7.33 -18.26 21.03
C VAL A 193 5.85 -18.08 21.39
N LEU A 194 5.29 -16.90 21.10
CA LEU A 194 3.88 -16.62 21.38
C LEU A 194 2.91 -17.56 20.63
N ALA A 195 3.26 -17.96 19.41
CA ALA A 195 2.46 -18.94 18.68
C ALA A 195 2.48 -20.31 19.35
N ALA A 196 3.61 -20.72 19.92
CA ALA A 196 3.74 -21.99 20.63
C ALA A 196 2.88 -21.98 21.91
N GLU A 197 2.86 -20.88 22.67
CA GLU A 197 2.01 -20.74 23.85
C GLU A 197 0.50 -20.78 23.54
N MET A 198 0.11 -20.39 22.33
CA MET A 198 -1.28 -20.53 21.88
C MET A 198 -1.56 -21.87 21.19
N GLU A 199 -0.57 -22.76 21.08
CA GLU A 199 -0.64 -24.01 20.31
C GLU A 199 -1.04 -23.78 18.84
N LEU A 200 -0.55 -22.69 18.23
CA LEU A 200 -0.87 -22.31 16.86
C LEU A 200 0.33 -22.39 15.93
N PRO A 201 0.11 -22.70 14.64
CA PRO A 201 1.11 -22.43 13.61
C PRO A 201 1.49 -20.94 13.58
N ARG A 202 2.79 -20.64 13.45
CA ARG A 202 3.31 -19.26 13.47
C ARG A 202 2.63 -18.32 12.47
N LEU A 203 2.28 -18.80 11.28
CA LEU A 203 1.61 -17.98 10.25
C LEU A 203 0.18 -17.63 10.64
N GLU A 204 -0.52 -18.54 11.31
CA GLU A 204 -1.87 -18.31 11.82
C GLU A 204 -1.85 -17.31 12.98
N PHE A 205 -0.92 -17.46 13.92
CA PHE A 205 -0.71 -16.48 14.99
C PHE A 205 -0.43 -15.08 14.40
N LYS A 206 0.47 -14.97 13.42
CA LYS A 206 0.71 -13.69 12.72
C LYS A 206 -0.54 -13.16 12.02
N ALA A 207 -1.41 -14.01 11.49
CA ALA A 207 -2.68 -13.58 10.90
C ALA A 207 -3.64 -13.03 11.97
N ARG A 208 -3.71 -13.66 13.14
CA ARG A 208 -4.46 -13.20 14.31
C ARG A 208 -3.96 -11.83 14.80
N ILE A 209 -2.66 -11.68 15.00
CA ILE A 209 -2.07 -10.39 15.41
C ILE A 209 -2.32 -9.29 14.37
N ARG A 210 -2.27 -9.60 13.07
CA ARG A 210 -2.63 -8.62 12.02
C ARG A 210 -4.07 -8.13 12.13
N LYS A 211 -5.02 -9.00 12.50
CA LYS A 211 -6.42 -8.60 12.73
C LYS A 211 -6.54 -7.67 13.94
N LEU A 212 -5.86 -7.96 15.04
CA LEU A 212 -5.84 -7.09 16.24
C LEU A 212 -5.17 -5.73 15.95
N LYS A 213 -4.04 -5.73 15.24
CA LYS A 213 -3.36 -4.52 14.78
C LYS A 213 -4.23 -3.66 13.87
N ALA A 214 -5.03 -4.27 13.00
CA ALA A 214 -5.96 -3.55 12.14
C ALA A 214 -7.11 -2.86 12.91
N LEU A 215 -7.41 -3.34 14.13
CA LEU A 215 -8.32 -2.68 15.07
C LEU A 215 -7.62 -1.63 15.94
N GLY A 216 -6.30 -1.46 15.78
CA GLY A 216 -5.50 -0.55 16.59
C GLY A 216 -5.32 -1.04 18.02
N LEU A 217 -5.29 -2.37 18.25
CA LEU A 217 -5.13 -2.94 19.60
C LEU A 217 -3.70 -3.38 19.91
N THR A 218 -2.90 -3.71 18.89
CA THR A 218 -1.51 -4.13 19.04
C THR A 218 -0.58 -3.36 18.10
N GLU A 219 0.67 -3.23 18.52
CA GLU A 219 1.76 -2.62 17.75
C GLU A 219 2.84 -3.65 17.44
N SER A 220 3.57 -3.44 16.34
CA SER A 220 4.68 -4.31 15.96
C SER A 220 5.98 -3.60 16.30
N LEU A 221 6.83 -4.28 17.05
CA LEU A 221 8.15 -3.81 17.42
C LEU A 221 9.19 -4.35 16.43
N PRO A 222 10.42 -3.82 16.42
CA PRO A 222 11.54 -4.45 15.70
C PRO A 222 11.68 -5.94 16.07
N VAL A 223 11.42 -6.27 17.34
CA VAL A 223 11.32 -7.63 17.85
C VAL A 223 10.02 -7.78 18.62
N GLY A 224 9.12 -8.64 18.14
CA GLY A 224 7.88 -8.98 18.83
C GLY A 224 6.75 -7.95 18.71
N TYR A 225 5.91 -7.91 19.73
CA TYR A 225 4.66 -7.14 19.76
C TYR A 225 4.44 -6.49 21.12
N GLU A 226 3.55 -5.50 21.15
CA GLU A 226 3.03 -4.91 22.37
C GLU A 226 1.57 -4.48 22.20
N LEU A 227 0.90 -4.20 23.31
CA LEU A 227 -0.41 -3.54 23.26
C LEU A 227 -0.23 -2.07 22.90
N SER A 228 -1.13 -1.59 22.04
CA SER A 228 -1.33 -0.16 21.86
C SER A 228 -2.03 0.45 23.09
N PRO A 229 -2.07 1.80 23.24
CA PRO A 229 -2.85 2.45 24.28
C PRO A 229 -4.33 2.04 24.30
N LEU A 230 -4.93 1.82 23.12
CA LEU A 230 -6.32 1.38 23.00
C LEU A 230 -6.51 -0.09 23.40
N GLY A 231 -5.53 -0.94 23.11
CA GLY A 231 -5.50 -2.34 23.56
C GLY A 231 -5.41 -2.45 25.08
N GLN A 232 -4.54 -1.64 25.69
CA GLN A 232 -4.41 -1.56 27.14
C GLN A 232 -5.72 -1.10 27.79
N ALA A 233 -6.27 0.03 27.33
CA ALA A 233 -7.55 0.56 27.83
C ALA A 233 -8.70 -0.45 27.71
N TYR A 234 -8.71 -1.26 26.64
CA TYR A 234 -9.69 -2.33 26.49
C TYR A 234 -9.52 -3.43 27.54
N LEU A 235 -8.30 -3.93 27.78
CA LEU A 235 -8.08 -4.94 28.82
C LEU A 235 -8.38 -4.41 30.23
N ASP A 236 -8.01 -3.17 30.51
CA ASP A 236 -8.29 -2.53 31.80
C ASP A 236 -9.80 -2.38 32.05
N SER A 237 -10.58 -2.08 31.00
CA SER A 237 -12.04 -2.02 31.10
C SER A 237 -12.71 -3.36 31.42
N LEU A 238 -12.02 -4.49 31.23
CA LEU A 238 -12.50 -5.83 31.61
C LEU A 238 -12.10 -6.24 33.02
N ARG A 239 -11.20 -5.47 33.67
CA ARG A 239 -10.72 -5.69 35.04
C ARG A 239 -11.46 -4.82 36.05
N ALA A 240 -12.01 -3.70 35.60
CA ALA A 240 -12.85 -2.79 36.38
C ALA A 240 -14.25 -3.39 36.62
#